data_AF-A0A935F9V1-F1
#
_entry.id   AF-A0A935F9V1-F1
#
_cell.length_a   1.000
_cell.length_b   1.000
_cell.length_c   1.000
_cell.angle_alpha   90.00
_cell.angle_beta   90.00
_cell.angle_gamma   90.00
#
_symmetry.space_group_name_H-M   'P 1'
#
loop_
_entity.id
_entity.type
_entity.pdbx_description
1 polymer ?
#
loop_
_entity_poly.entity_id
_entity_poly.type
_entity_poly.pdbx_seq_one_letter_code
_entity_poly.pdbx_strand_id
1 'polypeptide(L)'
;MKLSSSIKGLITAALMVVVFLLIYQADKNSDQTKTSIGSSLQYIVYAIYGAGIVWTLLSFRQSPAFTGKFGDNFQQGFRCFVVVTLAMALFYGIFNALHPEFSEQMAVTLRQQLINEKGKLPTEIDEAVSTFKKQYTLKLVSGAIFGYLIIGAGITAVLSALLNRRK
;
A
#
# COMPACT_ATOMS: atom_id res chain seq x y z
N MET A 1 -21.98 -14.45 12.71
CA MET A 1 -20.59 -14.97 12.71
C MET A 1 -19.62 -13.85 13.05
N LYS A 2 -18.69 -14.05 14.00
CA LYS A 2 -17.63 -13.06 14.28
C LYS A 2 -16.50 -13.26 13.25
N LEU A 3 -16.29 -12.29 12.36
CA LEU A 3 -15.22 -12.35 11.36
C LEU A 3 -13.85 -12.25 12.04
N SER A 4 -12.94 -13.16 11.70
CA SER A 4 -11.56 -13.10 12.19
C SER A 4 -10.81 -11.90 11.59
N SER A 5 -9.80 -11.41 12.30
CA SER A 5 -9.00 -10.25 11.88
C SER A 5 -8.29 -10.48 10.54
N SER A 6 -7.90 -11.72 10.25
CA SER A 6 -7.33 -12.12 8.95
C SER A 6 -8.35 -12.03 7.82
N ILE A 7 -9.61 -12.44 8.05
CA ILE A 7 -10.68 -12.35 7.04
C ILE A 7 -11.00 -10.88 6.75
N LYS A 8 -11.02 -10.01 7.77
CA LYS A 8 -11.18 -8.56 7.56
C LYS A 8 -10.03 -7.96 6.77
N GLY A 9 -8.80 -8.43 7.03
CA GLY A 9 -7.64 -8.11 6.19
C GLY A 9 -7.85 -8.49 4.73
N LEU A 10 -8.37 -9.70 4.47
CA LEU A 10 -8.67 -10.16 3.11
C LEU A 10 -9.76 -9.33 2.43
N ILE A 11 -10.84 -9.01 3.14
CA ILE A 11 -11.92 -8.13 2.64
C ILE A 11 -11.37 -6.74 2.32
N THR A 12 -10.53 -6.19 3.21
CA THR A 12 -9.90 -4.87 3.02
C THR A 12 -9.00 -4.90 1.77
N ALA A 13 -8.17 -5.93 1.62
CA ALA A 13 -7.31 -6.08 0.46
C ALA A 13 -8.11 -6.22 -0.84
N ALA A 14 -9.17 -7.04 -0.85
CA ALA A 14 -10.04 -7.18 -2.01
C ALA A 14 -10.67 -5.85 -2.40
N LEU A 15 -11.16 -5.08 -1.43
CA LEU A 15 -11.74 -3.76 -1.67
C LEU A 15 -10.69 -2.76 -2.20
N MET A 16 -9.47 -2.78 -1.65
CA MET A 16 -8.36 -1.96 -2.16
C MET A 16 -8.02 -2.31 -3.62
N VAL A 17 -7.96 -3.60 -3.96
CA VAL A 17 -7.69 -4.07 -5.34
C VAL A 17 -8.81 -3.63 -6.28
N VAL A 18 -10.08 -3.81 -5.90
CA VAL A 18 -11.22 -3.38 -6.72
C VAL A 18 -11.16 -1.88 -6.97
N VAL A 19 -10.93 -1.07 -5.93
CA VAL A 19 -10.85 0.39 -6.08
C VAL A 19 -9.65 0.79 -6.93
N PHE A 20 -8.49 0.14 -6.77
CA PHE A 20 -7.33 0.36 -7.63
C PHE A 20 -7.65 0.07 -9.10
N LEU A 21 -8.31 -1.04 -9.40
CA LEU A 21 -8.68 -1.41 -10.77
C LEU A 21 -9.73 -0.47 -11.36
N LEU A 22 -10.68 0.02 -10.56
CA LEU A 22 -11.64 1.04 -11.00
C LEU A 22 -10.95 2.36 -11.33
N ILE A 23 -10.01 2.81 -10.49
CA ILE A 23 -9.20 4.00 -10.77
C ILE A 23 -8.40 3.81 -12.06
N TYR A 24 -7.75 2.66 -12.22
CA TYR A 24 -6.99 2.35 -13.43
C TYR A 24 -7.86 2.34 -14.71
N GLN A 25 -9.06 1.76 -14.65
CA GLN A 25 -9.99 1.76 -15.79
C GLN A 25 -10.56 3.15 -16.08
N ALA A 26 -10.90 3.93 -15.04
CA ALA A 26 -11.38 5.30 -15.20
C ALA A 26 -10.32 6.18 -15.87
N ASP A 27 -9.06 6.03 -15.47
CA ASP A 27 -7.93 6.74 -16.07
C ASP A 27 -7.72 6.36 -17.54
N LYS A 28 -7.77 5.06 -17.85
CA LYS A 28 -7.66 4.57 -19.24
C LYS A 28 -8.76 5.10 -20.17
N ASN A 29 -9.96 5.34 -19.66
CA ASN A 29 -11.11 5.81 -20.43
C ASN A 29 -11.19 7.34 -20.55
N SER A 30 -10.37 8.08 -19.81
CA SER A 30 -10.40 9.54 -19.81
C SER A 30 -9.41 10.08 -20.85
N ASP A 31 -9.91 10.32 -22.06
CA ASP A 31 -9.18 10.93 -23.17
C ASP A 31 -8.91 12.41 -22.87
N GLN A 32 -7.84 12.70 -22.11
CA GLN A 32 -6.99 13.89 -22.21
C GLN A 32 -5.99 13.97 -21.04
N THR A 33 -4.72 13.94 -21.41
CA THR A 33 -3.75 14.96 -21.01
C THR A 33 -3.30 15.01 -19.54
N LYS A 34 -2.02 14.66 -19.37
CA LYS A 34 -1.13 14.99 -18.25
C LYS A 34 -1.37 14.21 -16.95
N THR A 35 -0.57 13.16 -16.79
CA THR A 35 0.46 13.09 -15.74
C THR A 35 0.11 13.79 -14.42
N SER A 36 -1.03 13.46 -13.83
CA SER A 36 -1.33 13.65 -12.42
C SER A 36 -2.51 12.78 -12.04
N ILE A 37 -2.36 11.46 -12.09
CA ILE A 37 -3.01 10.58 -11.09
C ILE A 37 -2.31 10.86 -9.74
N GLY A 38 -2.33 12.14 -9.36
CA GLY A 38 -1.50 12.69 -8.33
C GLY A 38 -2.18 12.40 -7.02
N SER A 39 -1.48 11.69 -6.14
CA SER A 39 -1.62 11.63 -4.68
C SER A 39 -3.03 11.37 -4.11
N SER A 40 -4.03 12.18 -4.45
CA SER A 40 -5.44 12.18 -4.07
C SER A 40 -6.14 10.82 -4.20
N LEU A 41 -6.06 10.14 -5.35
CA LEU A 41 -6.73 8.85 -5.52
C LEU A 41 -5.99 7.70 -4.83
N GLN A 42 -4.66 7.79 -4.71
CA GLN A 42 -3.89 6.84 -3.89
C GLN A 42 -4.24 6.99 -2.39
N TYR A 43 -4.56 8.20 -1.92
CA TYR A 43 -5.05 8.39 -0.55
C TYR A 43 -6.37 7.67 -0.30
N ILE A 44 -7.21 7.42 -1.31
CA ILE A 44 -8.44 6.63 -1.13
C ILE A 44 -8.09 5.18 -0.78
N VAL A 45 -7.12 4.59 -1.48
CA VAL A 45 -6.65 3.22 -1.20
C VAL A 45 -6.04 3.14 0.21
N TYR A 46 -5.25 4.13 0.61
CA TYR A 46 -4.72 4.22 1.98
C TYR A 46 -5.80 4.50 3.03
N ALA A 47 -6.85 5.25 2.70
CA ALA A 47 -7.98 5.49 3.59
C ALA A 47 -8.78 4.21 3.83
N ILE A 48 -9.02 3.42 2.77
CA ILE A 48 -9.62 2.09 2.88
C ILE A 48 -8.77 1.18 3.76
N TYR A 49 -7.45 1.19 3.56
CA TYR A 49 -6.52 0.41 4.36
C TYR A 49 -6.61 0.78 5.85
N GLY A 50 -6.54 2.06 6.17
CA GLY A 50 -6.69 2.55 7.54
C GLY A 50 -8.06 2.22 8.13
N ALA A 51 -9.14 2.40 7.37
CA ALA A 51 -10.49 2.06 7.78
C ALA A 51 -10.65 0.56 8.09
N GLY A 52 -10.02 -0.32 7.30
CA GLY A 52 -10.01 -1.77 7.56
C GLY A 52 -9.32 -2.13 8.88
N ILE A 53 -8.20 -1.47 9.21
CA ILE A 53 -7.52 -1.64 10.50
C ILE A 53 -8.38 -1.11 11.66
N VAL A 54 -8.96 0.09 11.51
CA VAL A 54 -9.86 0.69 12.50
C VAL A 54 -11.05 -0.24 12.76
N TRP A 55 -11.71 -0.72 11.71
CA TRP A 55 -12.83 -1.65 11.81
C TRP A 55 -12.44 -2.95 12.53
N THR A 56 -11.24 -3.46 12.27
CA THR A 56 -10.72 -4.65 12.95
C THR A 56 -10.60 -4.42 14.45
N LEU A 57 -9.97 -3.32 14.88
CA LEU A 57 -9.75 -3.02 16.29
C LEU A 57 -11.05 -2.67 17.04
N LEU A 58 -11.95 -1.89 16.43
CA LEU A 58 -13.24 -1.56 17.03
C LEU A 58 -14.12 -2.80 17.24
N SER A 59 -14.12 -3.70 16.26
CA SER A 59 -14.88 -4.95 16.40
C SER A 59 -14.22 -5.93 17.38
N PHE A 60 -12.89 -5.92 17.52
CA PHE A 60 -12.23 -6.68 18.60
C PHE A 60 -12.59 -6.13 19.98
N ARG A 61 -12.69 -4.80 20.13
CA ARG A 61 -13.14 -4.17 21.38
C ARG A 61 -14.54 -4.59 21.84
N GLN A 62 -15.42 -4.91 20.90
CA GLN A 62 -16.78 -5.40 21.18
C GLN A 62 -16.81 -6.92 21.42
N SER A 63 -15.66 -7.61 21.33
CA SER A 63 -15.57 -9.05 21.54
C SER A 63 -15.46 -9.38 23.04
N PRO A 64 -16.05 -10.50 23.51
CA PRO A 64 -15.80 -11.05 24.84
C PRO A 64 -14.32 -11.37 25.11
N ALA A 65 -13.51 -11.53 24.06
CA ALA A 65 -12.08 -11.77 24.16
C ALA A 65 -11.25 -10.48 24.38
N PHE A 66 -11.91 -9.32 24.50
CA PHE A 66 -11.23 -8.05 24.73
C PHE A 66 -10.68 -7.96 26.14
N THR A 67 -9.36 -7.85 26.26
CA THR A 67 -8.64 -7.79 27.55
C THR A 67 -8.27 -6.37 27.96
N GLY A 68 -8.51 -5.37 27.10
CA GLY A 68 -8.02 -4.00 27.27
C GLY A 68 -6.53 -3.82 27.00
N LYS A 69 -5.74 -4.89 26.87
CA LYS A 69 -4.27 -4.80 26.77
C LYS A 69 -3.82 -4.29 25.40
N PHE A 70 -2.79 -3.45 25.40
CA PHE A 70 -2.15 -2.95 24.18
C PHE A 70 -1.72 -4.10 23.24
N GLY A 71 -1.02 -5.11 23.77
CA GLY A 71 -0.48 -6.21 22.98
C GLY A 71 -1.56 -7.02 22.27
N ASP A 72 -2.69 -7.26 22.93
CA ASP A 72 -3.80 -8.01 22.34
C ASP A 72 -4.48 -7.21 21.22
N ASN A 73 -4.68 -5.90 21.40
CA ASN A 73 -5.15 -5.01 20.34
C ASN A 73 -4.17 -4.98 19.17
N PHE A 74 -2.88 -4.80 19.45
CA PHE A 74 -1.86 -4.71 18.42
C PHE A 74 -1.78 -6.00 17.59
N GLN A 75 -1.87 -7.17 18.25
CA GLN A 75 -1.86 -8.46 17.57
C GLN A 75 -3.05 -8.61 16.60
N GLN A 76 -4.23 -8.10 16.96
CA GLN A 76 -5.38 -8.15 16.06
C GLN A 76 -5.21 -7.24 14.84
N GLY A 77 -4.70 -6.02 15.04
CA GLY A 77 -4.36 -5.13 13.93
C GLY A 77 -3.27 -5.71 13.04
N PHE A 78 -2.20 -6.29 13.62
CA PHE A 78 -1.13 -6.98 12.91
C PHE A 78 -1.63 -8.08 11.99
N ARG A 79 -2.50 -8.98 12.50
CA ARG A 79 -3.11 -10.05 11.69
C ARG A 79 -3.91 -9.52 10.50
N CYS A 80 -4.58 -8.37 10.67
CA CYS A 80 -5.29 -7.73 9.57
C CYS A 80 -4.31 -7.14 8.55
N PHE A 81 -3.40 -6.28 9.00
CA PHE A 81 -2.58 -5.51 8.09
C PHE A 81 -1.51 -6.34 7.38
N VAL A 82 -0.99 -7.41 8.00
CA VAL A 82 -0.01 -8.30 7.35
C VAL A 82 -0.65 -9.07 6.20
N VAL A 83 -1.92 -9.49 6.34
CA VAL A 83 -2.68 -10.13 5.26
C VAL A 83 -2.88 -9.15 4.11
N VAL A 84 -3.23 -7.89 4.40
CA VAL A 84 -3.33 -6.85 3.38
C VAL A 84 -1.99 -6.64 2.68
N THR A 85 -0.89 -6.51 3.43
CA THR A 85 0.45 -6.34 2.86
C THR A 85 0.80 -7.45 1.88
N LEU A 86 0.61 -8.71 2.27
CA LEU A 86 0.92 -9.86 1.41
C LEU A 86 0.02 -9.89 0.16
N ALA A 87 -1.27 -9.63 0.32
CA ALA A 87 -2.21 -9.57 -0.79
C ALA A 87 -1.87 -8.44 -1.78
N MET A 88 -1.52 -7.25 -1.29
CA MET A 88 -1.13 -6.11 -2.14
C MET A 88 0.22 -6.33 -2.81
N ALA A 89 1.18 -6.96 -2.12
CA ALA A 89 2.47 -7.32 -2.72
C ALA A 89 2.30 -8.30 -3.89
N LEU A 90 1.46 -9.32 -3.70
CA LEU A 90 1.11 -10.28 -4.75
C LEU A 90 0.39 -9.58 -5.91
N PHE A 91 -0.60 -8.74 -5.60
CA PHE A 91 -1.33 -7.97 -6.60
C PHE A 91 -0.39 -7.10 -7.44
N TYR A 92 0.48 -6.32 -6.82
CA TYR A 92 1.43 -5.47 -7.54
C TYR A 92 2.44 -6.26 -8.38
N GLY A 93 2.88 -7.42 -7.88
CA GLY A 93 3.76 -8.32 -8.63
C GLY A 93 3.07 -8.85 -9.90
N ILE A 94 1.84 -9.36 -9.78
CA ILE A 94 1.07 -9.87 -10.92
C ILE A 94 0.70 -8.74 -11.88
N PHE A 95 0.19 -7.62 -11.37
CA PHE A 95 -0.24 -6.49 -12.19
C PHE A 95 0.90 -5.91 -13.02
N ASN A 96 2.10 -5.74 -12.45
CA ASN A 96 3.26 -5.27 -13.21
C ASN A 96 3.81 -6.33 -14.18
N ALA A 97 3.68 -7.62 -13.87
CA ALA A 97 4.04 -8.67 -14.82
C ALA A 97 3.14 -8.66 -16.07
N LEU A 98 1.88 -8.25 -15.93
CA LEU A 98 0.93 -8.07 -17.03
C LEU A 98 1.12 -6.76 -17.79
N HIS A 99 1.75 -5.77 -17.17
CA HIS A 99 1.95 -4.40 -17.69
C HIS A 99 3.43 -3.97 -17.68
N PRO A 100 4.30 -4.59 -18.49
CA PRO A 100 5.72 -4.25 -18.54
C PRO A 100 6.00 -2.80 -18.97
N GLU A 101 5.06 -2.16 -19.67
CA GLU A 101 5.14 -0.77 -20.12
C GLU A 101 5.36 0.24 -18.98
N PHE A 102 4.91 -0.07 -17.75
CA PHE A 102 5.10 0.81 -16.61
C PHE A 102 6.57 0.95 -16.22
N SER A 103 7.37 -0.09 -16.41
CA SER A 103 8.81 -0.03 -16.14
C SER A 103 9.49 1.01 -17.03
N GLU A 104 9.12 1.03 -18.33
CA GLU A 104 9.66 1.99 -19.30
C GLU A 104 9.21 3.42 -19.00
N GLN A 105 7.91 3.62 -18.73
CA GLN A 105 7.36 4.93 -18.40
C GLN A 105 8.03 5.52 -17.15
N MET A 106 8.17 4.71 -16.09
CA MET A 106 8.83 5.15 -14.86
C MET A 106 10.33 5.36 -15.04
N ALA A 107 10.99 4.62 -15.93
CA ALA A 107 12.39 4.82 -16.27
C ALA A 107 12.63 6.16 -16.96
N VAL A 108 11.72 6.61 -17.83
CA VAL A 108 11.75 7.96 -18.43
C VAL A 108 11.61 9.03 -17.35
N THR A 109 10.67 8.87 -16.41
CA THR A 109 10.51 9.79 -15.28
C THR A 109 11.77 9.85 -14.42
N LEU A 110 12.35 8.70 -14.07
CA LEU A 110 13.60 8.63 -13.31
C LEU A 110 14.74 9.33 -14.06
N ARG A 111 14.89 9.09 -15.36
CA ARG A 111 15.90 9.75 -16.19
C ARG A 111 15.76 11.26 -16.12
N GLN A 112 14.54 11.78 -16.27
CA GLN A 112 14.29 13.22 -16.18
C GLN A 112 14.62 13.79 -14.80
N GLN A 113 14.30 13.05 -13.72
CA GLN A 113 14.66 13.45 -12.35
C GLN A 113 16.18 13.52 -12.17
N LEU A 114 16.91 12.51 -12.66
CA LEU A 114 18.37 12.44 -12.54
C LEU A 114 19.09 13.48 -13.39
N ILE A 115 18.55 13.87 -14.55
CA ILE A 115 19.07 14.98 -15.36
C ILE A 115 18.90 16.31 -14.63
N ASN A 116 17.80 16.47 -13.90
CA ASN A 116 17.52 17.67 -13.13
C ASN A 116 18.32 17.73 -11.81
N GLU A 117 18.84 16.60 -11.32
CA GLU A 117 19.79 16.55 -10.22
C GLU A 117 21.17 17.06 -10.68
N LYS A 118 21.67 18.13 -10.06
CA LYS A 118 23.00 18.66 -10.37
C LYS A 118 24.07 17.63 -10.01
N GLY A 119 25.03 17.42 -10.92
CA GLY A 119 26.27 16.70 -10.63
C GLY A 119 26.34 15.25 -11.09
N LYS A 120 25.36 14.73 -11.86
CA LYS A 120 25.46 13.40 -12.46
C LYS A 120 26.02 13.44 -13.87
N LEU A 121 26.98 12.57 -14.17
CA LEU A 121 27.48 12.34 -15.52
C LEU A 121 26.42 11.59 -16.35
N PRO A 122 26.34 11.81 -17.68
CA PRO A 122 25.40 11.09 -18.54
C PRO A 122 25.48 9.56 -18.40
N THR A 123 26.68 9.03 -18.24
CA THR A 123 26.93 7.59 -18.06
C THR A 123 26.38 7.04 -16.75
N GLU A 124 26.44 7.80 -15.67
CA GLU A 124 25.86 7.44 -14.37
C GLU A 124 24.33 7.42 -14.42
N ILE A 125 23.74 8.35 -15.18
CA ILE A 125 22.29 8.40 -15.41
C ILE A 125 21.85 7.15 -16.18
N ASP A 126 22.55 6.78 -17.25
CA ASP A 126 22.24 5.58 -18.05
C ASP A 126 22.33 4.30 -17.22
N GLU A 127 23.38 4.16 -16.41
CA GLU A 127 23.55 3.01 -15.53
C GLU A 127 22.44 2.93 -14.47
N ALA A 128 22.08 4.06 -13.86
CA ALA A 128 21.01 4.13 -12.86
C ALA A 128 19.65 3.76 -13.46
N VAL A 129 19.33 4.26 -14.65
CA VAL A 129 18.08 3.97 -15.35
C VAL A 129 18.03 2.49 -15.79
N SER A 130 19.12 1.95 -16.32
CA SER A 130 19.23 0.53 -16.69
C SER A 130 19.04 -0.39 -15.48
N THR A 131 19.69 -0.07 -14.35
CA THR A 131 19.54 -0.80 -13.10
C THR A 131 18.12 -0.70 -12.56
N PHE A 132 17.50 0.48 -12.63
CA PHE A 132 16.12 0.69 -12.22
C PHE A 132 15.16 -0.20 -13.00
N LYS A 133 15.26 -0.25 -14.32
CA LYS A 133 14.41 -1.12 -15.16
C LYS A 133 14.52 -2.59 -14.76
N LYS A 134 15.74 -3.09 -14.60
CA LYS A 134 16.00 -4.48 -14.17
C LYS A 134 15.41 -4.82 -12.80
N GLN A 135 15.43 -3.87 -11.88
CA GLN A 135 14.97 -4.06 -10.50
C GLN A 135 13.59 -3.46 -10.23
N TYR A 136 12.87 -3.03 -11.26
CA TYR A 136 11.67 -2.21 -11.12
C TYR A 136 10.60 -2.91 -10.27
N THR A 137 10.22 -4.12 -10.66
CA THR A 137 9.23 -4.93 -9.95
C THR A 137 9.65 -5.21 -8.51
N LEU A 138 10.94 -5.53 -8.29
CA LEU A 138 11.46 -5.78 -6.96
C LEU A 138 11.36 -4.52 -6.08
N LYS A 139 11.77 -3.36 -6.59
CA LYS A 139 11.69 -2.07 -5.88
C LYS A 139 10.24 -1.70 -5.58
N LEU A 140 9.33 -1.88 -6.54
CA LEU A 140 7.92 -1.56 -6.39
C LEU A 140 7.24 -2.45 -5.34
N VAL A 141 7.45 -3.78 -5.42
CA VAL A 141 6.87 -4.73 -4.46
C VAL A 141 7.48 -4.54 -3.07
N SER A 142 8.79 -4.33 -2.97
CA SER A 142 9.46 -4.07 -1.68
C SER A 142 8.95 -2.76 -1.06
N GLY A 143 8.85 -1.71 -1.86
CA GLY A 143 8.29 -0.42 -1.43
C GLY A 143 6.86 -0.56 -0.92
N ALA A 144 6.02 -1.34 -1.61
CA ALA A 144 4.68 -1.64 -1.14
C ALA A 144 4.68 -2.42 0.19
N ILE A 145 5.50 -3.47 0.31
CA ILE A 145 5.59 -4.28 1.53
C ILE A 145 5.95 -3.39 2.73
N PHE A 146 7.05 -2.66 2.65
CA PHE A 146 7.51 -1.82 3.75
C PHE A 146 6.55 -0.66 4.02
N GLY A 147 6.01 -0.04 2.97
CA GLY A 147 5.04 1.06 3.09
C GLY A 147 3.80 0.63 3.87
N TYR A 148 3.17 -0.48 3.48
CA TYR A 148 2.01 -1.00 4.20
C TYR A 148 2.37 -1.44 5.63
N LEU A 149 3.48 -2.16 5.83
CA LEU A 149 3.87 -2.59 7.18
C LEU A 149 4.09 -1.41 8.14
N ILE A 150 4.78 -0.36 7.71
CA ILE A 150 5.06 0.83 8.53
C ILE A 150 3.76 1.57 8.86
N ILE A 151 2.93 1.85 7.84
CA ILE A 151 1.66 2.58 8.03
C ILE A 151 0.71 1.75 8.90
N GLY A 152 0.59 0.45 8.62
CA GLY A 152 -0.28 -0.47 9.36
C GLY A 152 0.14 -0.61 10.83
N ALA A 153 1.45 -0.73 11.09
CA ALA A 153 1.98 -0.74 12.44
C ALA A 153 1.72 0.58 13.18
N GLY A 154 1.92 1.72 12.50
CA GLY A 154 1.66 3.05 13.07
C GLY A 154 0.20 3.24 13.46
N ILE A 155 -0.73 2.98 12.54
CA ILE A 155 -2.18 3.08 12.79
C ILE A 155 -2.59 2.14 13.93
N THR A 156 -2.13 0.89 13.88
CA THR A 156 -2.46 -0.12 14.89
C THR A 156 -1.93 0.27 16.26
N ALA A 157 -0.69 0.77 16.36
CA ALA A 157 -0.10 1.20 17.62
C ALA A 157 -0.86 2.38 18.23
N VAL A 158 -1.15 3.42 17.43
CA VAL A 158 -1.91 4.59 17.88
C VAL A 158 -3.29 4.17 18.40
N LEU A 159 -4.03 3.39 17.62
CA LEU A 159 -5.37 2.94 18.02
C LEU A 159 -5.32 2.01 19.23
N SER A 160 -4.34 1.10 19.30
CA SER A 160 -4.18 0.21 20.47
C SER A 160 -3.91 1.00 21.74
N ALA A 161 -3.10 2.07 21.66
CA ALA A 161 -2.85 2.96 22.79
C ALA A 161 -4.11 3.76 23.19
N LEU A 162 -4.86 4.31 22.23
CA LEU A 162 -6.10 5.04 22.48
C LEU A 162 -7.18 4.15 23.10
N LEU A 163 -7.33 2.92 22.60
CA LEU A 163 -8.35 2.00 23.10
C LEU A 163 -8.03 1.46 24.50
N ASN A 164 -6.74 1.35 24.86
CA ASN A 164 -6.26 0.97 26.20
C ASN A 164 -6.49 2.08 27.25
N ARG A 165 -6.57 3.35 26.86
CA ARG A 165 -6.66 4.50 27.80
C ARG A 165 -8.00 4.70 28.51
N ARG A 166 -9.07 3.98 28.17
CA ARG A 166 -10.34 4.08 28.93
C ARG A 166 -10.30 3.16 30.15
N LYS A 167 -9.97 3.74 31.31
CA LYS A 167 -10.56 3.38 32.60
C LYS A 167 -11.73 4.32 32.87
#